data_AF-A0A7V9PIB1-F1
#
_entry.id   AF-A0A7V9PIB1-F1
#
_cell.length_a   1.000
_cell.length_b   1.000
_cell.length_c   1.000
_cell.angle_alpha   90.00
_cell.angle_beta   90.00
_cell.angle_gamma   90.00
#
_symmetry.space_group_name_H-M   'P 1'
#
loop_
_entity.id
_entity.type
_entity.pdbx_description
1 polymer ?
#
loop_
_entity_poly.entity_id
_entity_poly.type
_entity_poly.pdbx_seq_one_letter_code
_entity_poly.pdbx_strand_id
1 'polypeptide(L)'
;MISAWCHGPASPLLPAAFEPVLMAYGRTHPPLLVAVVAVSASIGAEAFNYVGYGWLLQRRKLTRIREASAGVTRMFARRPFLACLLVASTPIPDWSARILGALARYPARRYLLAFAVGRLPLFWAFATVGQVLRVGPRLVVALVLGSVAVTYGSMAIGRMRRGKSLQAVYHVPGI
;
A
#
# COMPACT_ATOMS: atom_id res chain seq x y z
N MET A 1 7.21 -12.86 -2.53
CA MET A 1 7.54 -11.88 -3.60
C MET A 1 6.38 -10.94 -3.93
N ILE A 2 5.12 -11.41 -3.96
CA ILE A 2 3.95 -10.58 -4.31
C ILE A 2 3.67 -9.46 -3.29
N SER A 3 3.87 -9.70 -1.99
CA SER A 3 3.57 -8.67 -0.97
C SER A 3 4.49 -7.45 -1.01
N ALA A 4 5.77 -7.64 -1.36
CA ALA A 4 6.72 -6.54 -1.54
C ALA A 4 6.29 -5.59 -2.69
N TRP A 5 5.56 -6.13 -3.67
CA TRP A 5 5.01 -5.39 -4.79
C TRP A 5 3.67 -4.72 -4.48
N CYS A 6 2.79 -5.35 -3.70
CA CYS A 6 1.50 -4.78 -3.32
C CYS A 6 1.62 -3.55 -2.40
N HIS A 7 2.68 -3.46 -1.59
CA HIS A 7 2.83 -2.35 -0.63
C HIS A 7 3.92 -1.34 -0.98
N GLY A 8 4.77 -1.59 -1.98
CA GLY A 8 5.83 -0.66 -2.41
C GLY A 8 5.31 0.71 -2.89
N PRO A 9 6.17 1.64 -3.34
CA PRO A 9 5.76 2.97 -3.85
C PRO A 9 4.83 2.94 -5.09
N ALA A 10 4.55 1.75 -5.63
CA ALA A 10 3.53 1.48 -6.64
C ALA A 10 2.14 1.09 -6.05
N SER A 11 1.95 1.13 -4.72
CA SER A 11 0.70 0.78 -4.05
C SER A 11 -0.56 1.50 -4.56
N PRO A 12 -0.50 2.73 -5.12
CA PRO A 12 -1.69 3.34 -5.73
C PRO A 12 -2.19 2.62 -7.00
N LEU A 13 -1.36 1.79 -7.64
CA LEU A 13 -1.66 1.19 -8.95
C LEU A 13 -2.07 -0.29 -8.88
N LEU A 14 -1.86 -0.96 -7.74
CA LEU A 14 -2.27 -2.35 -7.52
C LEU A 14 -3.23 -2.59 -6.32
N PRO A 15 -4.15 -1.67 -5.94
CA PRO A 15 -5.05 -1.91 -4.82
C PRO A 15 -6.12 -2.98 -5.07
N ALA A 16 -6.21 -3.58 -6.27
CA ALA A 16 -7.32 -4.48 -6.63
C ALA A 16 -6.92 -5.96 -6.84
N ALA A 17 -5.64 -6.32 -6.66
CA ALA A 17 -5.16 -7.68 -6.93
C ALA A 17 -5.03 -8.54 -5.67
N PHE A 18 -4.95 -7.94 -4.48
CA PHE A 18 -4.70 -8.69 -3.25
C PHE A 18 -5.97 -9.36 -2.73
N GLU A 19 -7.11 -8.68 -2.81
CA GLU A 19 -8.42 -9.17 -2.37
C GLU A 19 -8.90 -10.37 -3.19
N PRO A 20 -8.83 -10.40 -4.53
CA PRO A 20 -9.19 -11.58 -5.31
C PRO A 20 -8.27 -12.78 -5.04
N VAL A 21 -6.99 -12.53 -4.73
CA VAL A 21 -6.03 -13.57 -4.36
C VAL A 21 -6.41 -14.18 -3.01
N LEU A 22 -6.75 -13.36 -2.01
CA LEU A 22 -7.25 -13.84 -0.71
C LEU A 22 -8.49 -14.72 -0.88
N MET A 23 -9.43 -14.32 -1.73
CA MET A 23 -10.62 -15.11 -2.01
C MET A 23 -10.28 -16.46 -2.67
N ALA A 24 -9.38 -16.48 -3.67
CA ALA A 24 -8.98 -17.74 -4.30
C ALA A 24 -8.27 -18.71 -3.35
N TYR A 25 -7.37 -18.22 -2.49
CA TYR A 25 -6.69 -19.08 -1.52
C TYR A 25 -7.62 -19.52 -0.38
N GLY A 26 -8.58 -18.67 0.02
CA GLY A 26 -9.61 -19.01 1.01
C GLY A 26 -10.49 -20.19 0.60
N ARG A 27 -10.63 -20.44 -0.72
CA ARG A 27 -11.35 -21.60 -1.24
C ARG A 27 -10.65 -22.94 -0.93
N THR A 28 -9.33 -22.97 -1.00
CA THR A 28 -8.54 -24.23 -0.91
C THR A 28 -7.89 -24.42 0.44
N HIS A 29 -7.80 -23.37 1.26
CA HIS A 29 -7.12 -23.38 2.56
C HIS A 29 -8.03 -22.78 3.65
N PRO A 30 -7.79 -23.11 4.94
CA PRO A 30 -8.49 -22.49 6.05
C PRO A 30 -8.35 -20.95 6.03
N PRO A 31 -9.44 -20.17 6.17
CA PRO A 31 -9.40 -18.71 6.04
C PRO A 31 -8.46 -18.03 7.01
N LEU A 32 -8.32 -18.59 8.23
CA LEU A 32 -7.40 -18.09 9.24
C LEU A 32 -5.94 -18.23 8.80
N LEU A 33 -5.57 -19.37 8.19
CA LEU A 33 -4.22 -19.60 7.66
C LEU A 33 -3.91 -18.57 6.56
N VAL A 34 -4.85 -18.41 5.62
CA VAL A 34 -4.72 -17.45 4.52
C VAL A 34 -4.56 -16.03 5.07
N ALA A 35 -5.36 -15.64 6.05
CA ALA A 35 -5.29 -14.33 6.68
C ALA A 35 -3.95 -14.10 7.38
N VAL A 36 -3.45 -15.07 8.17
CA VAL A 36 -2.17 -14.94 8.88
C VAL A 36 -0.99 -14.81 7.91
N VAL A 37 -0.96 -15.63 6.86
CA VAL A 37 0.09 -15.57 5.83
C VAL A 37 0.02 -14.22 5.09
N ALA A 38 -1.18 -13.79 4.71
CA ALA A 38 -1.41 -12.52 4.03
C ALA A 38 -1.00 -11.32 4.89
N VAL A 39 -1.41 -11.30 6.16
CA VAL A 39 -1.01 -10.26 7.12
C VAL A 39 0.51 -10.24 7.29
N SER A 40 1.15 -11.40 7.44
CA SER A 40 2.61 -11.48 7.61
C SER A 40 3.35 -10.92 6.40
N ALA A 41 2.92 -11.32 5.20
CA ALA A 41 3.50 -10.83 3.96
C ALA A 41 3.26 -9.31 3.79
N SER A 42 2.06 -8.85 4.13
CA SER A 42 1.64 -7.46 4.08
C SER A 42 2.44 -6.57 5.04
N ILE A 43 2.60 -7.00 6.30
CA ILE A 43 3.42 -6.31 7.31
C ILE A 43 4.89 -6.26 6.90
N GLY A 44 5.44 -7.34 6.35
CA GLY A 44 6.84 -7.36 5.90
C GLY A 44 7.10 -6.28 4.86
N ALA A 45 6.18 -6.13 3.91
CA ALA A 45 6.27 -5.08 2.91
C ALA A 45 6.01 -3.69 3.51
N GLU A 46 5.02 -3.56 4.39
CA GLU A 46 4.72 -2.32 5.15
C GLU A 46 5.92 -1.84 5.99
N ALA A 47 6.69 -2.76 6.56
CA ALA A 47 7.89 -2.46 7.35
C ALA A 47 8.98 -1.81 6.48
N PHE A 48 9.29 -2.42 5.33
CA PHE A 48 10.25 -1.88 4.37
C PHE A 48 9.87 -0.46 3.94
N ASN A 49 8.58 -0.30 3.71
CA ASN A 49 7.93 0.93 3.31
C ASN A 49 7.98 2.04 4.37
N TYR A 50 7.64 1.71 5.61
CA TYR A 50 7.67 2.65 6.73
C TYR A 50 9.09 3.15 6.99
N VAL A 51 10.08 2.24 6.94
CA VAL A 51 11.50 2.58 7.09
C VAL A 51 11.97 3.46 5.93
N GLY A 52 11.63 3.11 4.69
CA GLY A 52 12.01 3.90 3.50
C GLY A 52 11.41 5.31 3.50
N TYR A 53 10.14 5.45 3.88
CA TYR A 53 9.51 6.77 4.02
C TYR A 53 10.11 7.57 5.17
N GLY A 54 10.38 6.94 6.32
CA GLY A 54 11.06 7.58 7.43
C GLY A 54 12.41 8.16 7.01
N TRP A 55 13.21 7.39 6.28
CA TRP A 55 14.51 7.83 5.76
C TRP A 55 14.37 8.99 4.76
N LEU A 56 13.46 8.89 3.80
CA LEU A 56 13.23 9.92 2.79
C LEU A 56 12.75 11.25 3.40
N LEU A 57 11.79 11.18 4.33
CA LEU A 57 11.22 12.34 5.01
C LEU A 57 12.19 13.00 6.00
N GLN A 58 13.17 12.26 6.51
CA GLN A 58 14.24 12.81 7.35
C GLN A 58 15.30 13.56 6.53
N ARG A 59 15.61 13.12 5.30
CA ARG A 59 16.58 13.79 4.44
C ARG A 59 16.05 15.05 3.77
N ARG A 60 14.73 15.14 3.53
CA ARG A 60 14.11 16.34 2.95
C ARG A 60 13.72 17.34 4.03
N LYS A 61 14.14 18.61 3.85
CA LYS A 61 13.67 19.74 4.68
C LYS A 61 12.21 20.06 4.32
N LEU A 62 11.28 19.32 4.92
CA LEU A 62 9.83 19.46 4.72
C LEU A 62 9.20 20.40 5.77
N THR A 63 9.86 21.52 6.07
CA THR A 63 9.44 22.47 7.11
C THR A 63 8.01 22.96 6.89
N ARG A 64 7.68 23.37 5.66
CA ARG A 64 6.33 23.84 5.29
C ARG A 64 5.24 22.78 5.48
N ILE A 65 5.53 21.51 5.17
CA ILE A 65 4.57 20.41 5.36
C ILE A 65 4.42 20.08 6.85
N ARG A 66 5.51 20.10 7.61
CA ARG A 66 5.50 19.90 9.07
C ARG A 66 4.66 20.97 9.77
N GLU A 67 4.80 22.22 9.37
CA GLU A 67 4.00 23.34 9.90
C GLU A 67 2.52 23.18 9.55
N ALA A 68 2.20 22.96 8.26
CA ALA A 68 0.82 22.80 7.81
C ALA A 68 0.10 21.57 8.42
N SER A 69 0.84 20.50 8.73
CA SER A 69 0.29 19.27 9.31
C SER A 69 0.43 19.17 10.83
N ALA A 70 0.91 20.20 11.51
CA ALA A 70 1.21 20.16 12.94
C ALA A 70 -0.02 19.83 13.79
N GLY A 71 -1.18 20.42 13.47
CA GLY A 71 -2.44 20.17 14.17
C GLY A 71 -2.91 18.71 14.05
N VAL A 72 -2.93 18.19 12.83
CA VAL A 72 -3.33 16.79 12.55
C VAL A 72 -2.33 15.81 13.17
N THR A 73 -1.03 16.11 13.08
CA THR A 73 0.03 15.29 13.69
C THR A 73 -0.10 15.26 15.21
N ARG A 74 -0.44 16.39 15.84
CA ARG A 74 -0.69 16.47 17.28
C ARG A 74 -1.93 15.68 17.69
N MET A 75 -3.00 15.70 16.88
CA MET A 75 -4.18 14.87 17.11
C MET A 75 -3.86 13.38 16.99
N PHE A 76 -3.14 12.99 15.93
CA PHE A 76 -2.65 11.63 15.73
C PHE A 76 -1.80 11.15 16.91
N ALA A 77 -0.88 12.00 17.39
CA ALA A 77 0.03 11.68 18.49
C ALA A 77 -0.69 11.40 19.83
N ARG A 78 -1.96 11.81 20.01
CA ARG A 78 -2.74 11.48 21.21
C ARG A 78 -3.09 9.99 21.26
N ARG A 79 -3.43 9.38 20.12
CA ARG A 79 -3.88 7.98 20.02
C ARG A 79 -3.37 7.32 18.74
N PRO A 80 -2.03 7.25 18.53
CA PRO A 80 -1.45 6.84 17.27
C PRO A 80 -1.77 5.37 16.93
N PHE A 81 -1.82 4.50 17.95
CA PHE A 81 -2.18 3.10 17.75
C PHE A 81 -3.59 2.93 17.18
N LEU A 82 -4.59 3.58 17.78
CA LEU A 82 -5.96 3.50 17.30
C LEU A 82 -6.13 4.13 15.92
N ALA A 83 -5.45 5.25 15.66
CA ALA A 83 -5.47 5.85 14.34
C ALA A 83 -4.91 4.89 13.27
N CYS A 84 -3.76 4.26 13.53
CA CYS A 84 -3.19 3.25 12.64
C CYS A 84 -4.10 2.02 12.49
N LEU A 85 -4.71 1.56 13.59
CA LEU A 85 -5.64 0.43 13.57
C LEU A 85 -6.86 0.73 12.68
N LEU A 86 -7.46 1.91 12.83
CA LEU A 86 -8.60 2.35 12.03
C LEU A 86 -8.24 2.48 10.55
N VAL A 87 -7.09 3.07 10.22
CA VAL A 87 -6.62 3.12 8.83
C VAL A 87 -6.40 1.72 8.28
N ALA A 88 -5.82 0.82 9.06
CA ALA A 88 -5.55 -0.55 8.63
C ALA A 88 -6.81 -1.41 8.48
N SER A 89 -7.87 -1.12 9.24
CA SER A 89 -9.15 -1.82 9.18
C SER A 89 -10.13 -1.24 8.15
N THR A 90 -9.77 -0.12 7.50
CA THR A 90 -10.63 0.57 6.52
C THR A 90 -9.93 0.61 5.15
N PRO A 91 -10.67 0.86 4.06
CA PRO A 91 -10.07 1.07 2.73
C PRO A 91 -9.39 2.45 2.61
N ILE A 92 -8.97 3.05 3.73
CA ILE A 92 -8.23 4.30 3.73
C ILE A 92 -6.81 4.02 3.24
N PRO A 93 -6.20 4.92 2.43
CA PRO A 93 -4.85 4.69 1.97
C PRO A 93 -3.84 4.59 3.11
N ASP A 94 -3.05 3.51 3.12
CA ASP A 94 -2.03 3.19 4.11
C ASP A 94 -0.95 4.29 4.28
N TRP A 95 -0.64 4.99 3.18
CA TRP A 95 0.32 6.10 3.16
C TRP A 95 -0.05 7.24 4.10
N SER A 96 -1.34 7.44 4.41
CA SER A 96 -1.79 8.48 5.34
C SER A 96 -1.20 8.27 6.74
N ALA A 97 -1.36 7.06 7.28
CA ALA A 97 -0.81 6.66 8.57
C ALA A 97 0.72 6.56 8.54
N ARG A 98 1.34 6.20 7.41
CA ARG A 98 2.82 6.21 7.27
C ARG A 98 3.39 7.61 7.40
N ILE A 99 2.82 8.59 6.70
CA ILE A 99 3.29 9.98 6.74
C ILE A 99 3.12 10.55 8.14
N LEU A 100 1.93 10.41 8.74
CA LEU A 100 1.68 10.89 10.10
C LEU A 100 2.56 10.17 11.13
N GLY A 101 2.75 8.86 11.00
CA GLY A 101 3.65 8.08 11.85
C GLY A 101 5.10 8.54 11.74
N ALA A 102 5.60 8.77 10.53
CA ALA A 102 6.96 9.27 10.29
C ALA A 102 7.15 10.71 10.83
N LEU A 103 6.18 11.60 10.63
CA LEU A 103 6.20 12.97 11.16
C LEU A 103 6.15 13.00 12.69
N ALA A 104 5.32 12.15 13.30
CA ALA A 104 5.20 11.99 14.75
C ALA A 104 6.33 11.14 15.37
N ARG A 105 7.24 10.59 14.56
CA ARG A 105 8.30 9.65 15.00
C ARG A 105 7.75 8.44 15.78
N TYR A 106 6.61 7.92 15.34
CA TYR A 106 5.95 6.80 16.00
C TYR A 106 6.77 5.50 15.82
N PRO A 107 6.98 4.70 16.88
CA PRO A 107 7.78 3.48 16.81
C PRO A 107 7.22 2.47 15.81
N ALA A 108 8.08 2.03 14.88
CA ALA A 108 7.73 1.10 13.80
C ALA A 108 7.07 -0.19 14.32
N ARG A 109 7.54 -0.75 15.44
CA ARG A 109 6.96 -1.97 16.02
C ARG A 109 5.47 -1.81 16.36
N ARG A 110 5.10 -0.69 17.01
CA ARG A 110 3.69 -0.43 17.40
C ARG A 110 2.83 -0.07 16.20
N TYR A 111 3.42 0.61 15.21
CA TYR A 111 2.78 0.87 13.92
C TYR A 111 2.42 -0.43 13.19
N LEU A 112 3.39 -1.32 13.01
CA LEU A 112 3.21 -2.59 12.33
C LEU A 112 2.23 -3.51 13.09
N LEU A 113 2.26 -3.48 14.42
CA LEU A 113 1.28 -4.23 15.23
C LEU A 113 -0.14 -3.73 15.02
N ALA A 114 -0.36 -2.41 14.99
CA ALA A 114 -1.69 -1.85 14.71
C ALA A 114 -2.18 -2.27 13.32
N PHE A 115 -1.28 -2.29 12.33
CA PHE A 115 -1.59 -2.75 10.98
C PHE A 115 -1.86 -4.25 10.90
N ALA A 116 -1.14 -5.05 11.68
CA ALA A 116 -1.38 -6.49 11.82
C ALA A 116 -2.81 -6.76 12.31
N VAL A 117 -3.16 -6.14 13.44
CA VAL A 117 -4.43 -6.33 14.12
C VAL A 117 -5.59 -5.78 13.27
N GLY A 118 -5.39 -4.67 12.57
CA GLY A 118 -6.42 -4.07 11.71
C GLY A 118 -6.67 -4.85 10.43
N ARG A 119 -5.62 -5.38 9.79
CA ARG A 119 -5.72 -6.12 8.52
C ARG A 119 -6.19 -7.56 8.71
N LEU A 120 -5.89 -8.19 9.85
CA LEU A 120 -6.26 -9.58 10.11
C LEU A 120 -7.77 -9.87 9.97
N PRO A 121 -8.70 -9.13 10.61
CA PRO A 121 -10.13 -9.38 10.47
C PRO A 121 -10.60 -9.14 9.03
N LEU A 122 -10.04 -8.14 8.35
CA LEU A 122 -10.39 -7.82 6.97
C LEU A 122 -9.95 -8.93 6.00
N PHE A 123 -8.71 -9.42 6.14
CA PHE A 123 -8.19 -10.49 5.28
C PHE A 123 -8.85 -11.83 5.56
N TRP A 124 -9.21 -12.08 6.83
CA TRP A 124 -10.02 -13.23 7.19
C TRP A 124 -11.40 -13.16 6.54
N ALA A 125 -12.08 -12.00 6.59
CA ALA A 125 -13.37 -11.79 5.93
C ALA A 125 -13.30 -12.00 4.41
N PHE A 126 -12.24 -11.54 3.74
CA PHE A 126 -12.07 -11.81 2.31
C PHE A 126 -11.81 -13.29 2.01
N ALA A 127 -11.01 -13.96 2.83
CA ALA A 127 -10.75 -15.39 2.68
C ALA A 127 -12.03 -16.23 2.93
N THR A 128 -12.88 -15.86 3.89
CA THR A 128 -14.16 -16.54 4.13
C THR A 128 -15.15 -16.28 2.99
N VAL A 129 -15.22 -15.07 2.46
CA VAL A 129 -16.01 -14.76 1.24
C VAL A 129 -15.56 -15.65 0.07
N GLY A 130 -14.26 -15.94 -0.05
CA GLY A 130 -13.71 -16.88 -1.03
C GLY A 130 -14.18 -18.33 -0.91
N GLN A 131 -14.67 -18.75 0.26
CA GLN A 131 -15.31 -20.05 0.44
C GLN A 131 -16.74 -20.07 -0.12
N VAL A 132 -17.43 -18.94 0.02
CA VAL A 132 -18.82 -18.78 -0.46
C VAL A 132 -18.84 -18.52 -1.97
N LEU A 133 -17.96 -17.64 -2.45
CA LEU A 133 -17.82 -17.31 -3.86
C LEU A 133 -16.82 -18.26 -4.51
N ARG A 134 -17.32 -19.10 -5.43
CA ARG A 134 -16.50 -20.01 -6.24
C ARG A 134 -15.69 -19.26 -7.31
N VAL A 135 -14.82 -18.34 -6.89
CA VAL A 135 -13.89 -17.62 -7.79
C VAL A 135 -12.99 -18.64 -8.47
N GLY A 136 -13.03 -18.69 -9.81
CA GLY A 136 -12.23 -19.63 -10.60
C GLY A 136 -10.76 -19.20 -10.67
N PRO A 137 -9.79 -20.13 -10.71
CA PRO A 137 -8.35 -19.80 -10.77
C PRO A 137 -8.00 -18.90 -11.97
N ARG A 138 -8.69 -19.11 -13.10
CA ARG A 138 -8.53 -18.31 -14.33
C ARG A 138 -8.87 -16.84 -14.11
N LEU A 139 -9.91 -16.54 -13.33
CA LEU A 139 -10.31 -15.17 -13.02
C LEU A 139 -9.26 -14.47 -12.14
N VAL A 140 -8.67 -15.19 -11.18
CA VAL A 140 -7.60 -14.63 -10.34
C VAL A 140 -6.33 -14.37 -11.14
N VAL A 141 -5.94 -15.30 -12.01
CA VAL A 141 -4.80 -15.09 -12.93
C VAL A 141 -5.08 -13.89 -13.85
N ALA A 142 -6.28 -13.78 -14.41
CA ALA A 142 -6.66 -12.64 -15.26
C ALA A 142 -6.63 -11.30 -14.50
N LEU A 143 -7.13 -11.26 -13.26
CA LEU A 143 -7.10 -10.06 -12.42
C LEU A 143 -5.68 -9.66 -12.03
N VAL A 144 -4.84 -10.64 -11.66
CA VAL A 144 -3.42 -10.41 -11.34
C VAL A 144 -2.69 -9.91 -12.60
N LEU A 145 -2.74 -10.64 -13.71
CA LEU A 145 -2.07 -10.23 -14.95
C LEU A 145 -2.59 -8.89 -15.48
N GLY A 146 -3.91 -8.64 -15.41
CA GLY A 146 -4.52 -7.37 -15.77
C GLY A 146 -4.00 -6.22 -14.91
N SER A 147 -3.93 -6.40 -13.59
CA SER A 147 -3.40 -5.38 -12.68
C SER A 147 -1.92 -5.07 -12.96
N VAL A 148 -1.11 -6.11 -13.25
CA VAL A 148 0.29 -5.97 -13.64
C VAL A 148 0.40 -5.24 -14.98
N ALA A 149 -0.37 -5.64 -15.99
CA ALA A 149 -0.36 -5.01 -17.32
C ALA A 149 -0.76 -3.54 -17.27
N VAL A 150 -1.80 -3.18 -16.51
CA VAL A 150 -2.21 -1.77 -16.32
C VAL A 150 -1.11 -0.96 -15.62
N THR A 151 -0.46 -1.53 -14.61
CA THR A 151 0.61 -0.86 -13.87
C THR A 151 1.83 -0.62 -14.75
N TYR A 152 2.35 -1.66 -15.41
CA TYR A 152 3.52 -1.53 -16.28
C TYR A 152 3.21 -0.77 -17.56
N GLY A 153 2.02 -0.94 -18.13
CA GLY A 153 1.55 -0.18 -19.28
C GLY A 153 1.46 1.31 -18.97
N SER A 154 0.83 1.70 -17.86
CA SER A 154 0.74 3.11 -17.46
C SER A 154 2.10 3.73 -17.13
N MET A 155 3.01 2.97 -16.50
CA MET A 155 4.39 3.42 -16.26
C MET A 155 5.20 3.55 -17.55
N ALA A 156 5.07 2.62 -18.49
CA ALA A 156 5.74 2.68 -19.79
C ALA A 156 5.23 3.88 -20.61
N ILE A 157 3.90 4.08 -20.67
CA ILE A 157 3.29 5.24 -21.31
C ILE A 157 3.73 6.54 -20.65
N GLY A 158 3.81 6.58 -19.31
CA GLY A 158 4.31 7.75 -18.56
C GLY A 158 5.78 8.07 -18.84
N ARG A 159 6.64 7.05 -18.99
CA ARG A 159 8.04 7.22 -19.39
C ARG A 159 8.16 7.72 -20.83
N MET A 160 7.36 7.18 -21.76
CA MET A 160 7.34 7.64 -23.16
C MET A 160 6.84 9.09 -23.28
N ARG A 161 5.81 9.47 -22.50
CA ARG A 161 5.30 10.85 -22.46
C ARG A 161 6.35 11.83 -21.92
N ARG A 162 7.07 11.48 -20.84
CA ARG A 162 8.16 12.31 -20.30
C ARG A 162 9.35 12.41 -21.26
N GLY A 163 9.69 11.33 -21.97
CA GLY A 163 10.73 11.35 -23.01
C GLY A 163 10.38 12.30 -24.17
N LYS A 164 9.12 12.27 -24.64
CA LYS A 164 8.63 13.21 -25.66
C LYS A 164 8.58 14.66 -25.18
N SER A 165 8.18 14.91 -23.92
CA SER A 165 8.19 16.27 -23.35
C SER A 165 9.60 16.85 -23.22
N LEU A 166 10.61 16.04 -22.89
CA LEU A 166 11.99 16.49 -22.86
C LEU A 166 12.49 16.82 -24.28
N GLN A 167 12.21 15.98 -25.27
CA GLN A 167 12.57 16.27 -26.67
C GLN A 167 11.88 17.52 -27.23
N ALA A 168 10.64 17.79 -26.84
CA ALA A 168 9.92 19.02 -27.22
C ALA A 168 10.52 20.29 -26.57
N VAL A 169 11.07 20.20 -25.35
CA VAL A 169 11.75 21.31 -24.67
C VAL A 169 13.15 21.57 -25.25
N TYR A 170 13.84 20.54 -25.75
CA TYR A 170 15.11 20.70 -26.48
C TYR A 170 14.95 21.11 -27.96
N HIS A 171 13.71 21.10 -28.47
CA HIS A 171 13.38 21.62 -29.80
C HIS A 171 12.67 22.98 -29.69
N VAL A 172 13.25 23.90 -28.91
CA VAL A 172 13.05 25.32 -29.19
C VAL A 172 13.87 25.62 -30.44
N PRO A 173 13.24 25.98 -31.58
CA PRO A 173 14.00 26.45 -32.74
C PRO A 173 14.60 27.80 -32.35
N GLY A 174 15.84 27.77 -31.90
CA GLY A 174 16.66 28.96 -31.77
C GLY A 174 17.33 29.23 -33.12
N ILE A 175 16.89 30.33 -33.75
CA ILE A 175 17.64 31.13 -34.73
C ILE A 175 17.74 30.53 -36.13
#